data_AF-A0A6P1C1E6-F1
#
_entry.id   AF-A0A6P1C1E6-F1
#
_cell.length_a   1.000
_cell.length_b   1.000
_cell.length_c   1.000
_cell.angle_alpha   90.00
_cell.angle_beta   90.00
_cell.angle_gamma   90.00
#
_symmetry.space_group_name_H-M   'P 1'
#
loop_
_entity.id
_entity.type
_entity.pdbx_description
1 polymer ?
#
loop_
_entity_poly.entity_id
_entity_poly.type
_entity_poly.pdbx_seq_one_letter_code
_entity_poly.pdbx_strand_id
1 'polypeptide(L)' 'RFKNVMPRVAALLDVMQVSEIIKVVAPDTYERPIYAGNAIQTVKSKDAKKVITVRTSTFAAAGEGGSAAIE' A
#
# COMPACT_ATOMS: atom_id res chain seq x y z
N ARG A 1 6.07 -14.23 1.01
CA ARG A 1 4.82 -15.04 1.01
C ARG A 1 3.57 -14.20 0.69
N PHE A 2 3.41 -13.00 1.26
CA PHE A 2 2.30 -12.05 0.97
C PHE A 2 2.28 -11.50 -0.47
N LYS A 3 3.42 -11.41 -1.15
CA LYS A 3 3.51 -10.97 -2.56
C LYS A 3 2.71 -11.85 -3.54
N ASN A 4 2.41 -13.09 -3.18
CA ASN A 4 1.61 -14.02 -4.00
C ASN A 4 0.12 -14.01 -3.64
N VAL A 5 -0.25 -13.48 -2.47
CA VAL A 5 -1.61 -13.53 -1.93
C VAL A 5 -2.37 -12.24 -2.26
N MET A 6 -1.72 -11.09 -2.07
CA MET A 6 -2.38 -9.78 -2.23
C MET A 6 -2.92 -9.53 -3.64
N PRO A 7 -2.22 -9.91 -4.74
CA PRO A 7 -2.81 -9.81 -6.08
C PRO A 7 -4.08 -10.68 -6.26
N ARG A 8 -4.14 -11.84 -5.61
CA ARG A 8 -5.32 -12.72 -5.67
C ARG A 8 -6.49 -12.13 -4.89
N VAL A 9 -6.23 -11.55 -3.71
CA VAL A 9 -7.25 -10.85 -2.91
C VAL A 9 -7.80 -9.64 -3.66
N ALA A 10 -6.93 -8.86 -4.30
CA ALA A 10 -7.34 -7.73 -5.13
C ALA A 10 -8.24 -8.14 -6.29
N ALA A 11 -7.88 -9.22 -6.99
CA ALA A 11 -8.70 -9.78 -8.07
C ALA A 11 -10.07 -10.28 -7.57
N LEU A 12 -10.13 -10.94 -6.41
CA LEU A 12 -11.39 -11.41 -5.81
C LEU A 12 -12.32 -10.27 -5.38
N LEU A 13 -11.74 -9.12 -5.01
CA LEU A 13 -12.48 -7.93 -4.62
C LEU A 13 -12.79 -6.99 -5.80
N ASP A 14 -12.33 -7.33 -7.01
CA ASP A 14 -12.41 -6.50 -8.21
C ASP A 14 -11.85 -5.08 -8.00
N VAL A 15 -10.66 -4.99 -7.39
CA VAL A 15 -9.96 -3.73 -7.13
C VAL A 15 -8.51 -3.78 -7.58
N MET A 16 -7.92 -2.61 -7.87
CA MET A 16 -6.52 -2.54 -8.23
C MET A 16 -5.62 -2.68 -7.00
N GLN A 17 -4.57 -3.50 -7.12
CA GLN A 17 -3.55 -3.65 -6.09
C GLN A 17 -2.44 -2.60 -6.26
N VAL A 18 -2.12 -1.84 -5.21
CA VAL A 18 -0.97 -0.91 -5.20
C VAL A 18 0.19 -1.51 -4.42
N SER A 19 1.28 -1.84 -5.11
CA SER A 19 2.41 -2.56 -4.50
C SER A 19 3.58 -1.67 -4.08
N GLU A 20 4.26 -2.07 -3.01
CA GLU A 20 5.52 -1.51 -2.53
C GLU A 20 5.44 0.00 -2.29
N ILE A 21 4.37 0.46 -1.66
CA ILE A 21 4.22 1.86 -1.31
C ILE A 21 5.30 2.29 -0.32
N ILE A 22 5.83 3.49 -0.51
CA ILE A 22 6.87 4.09 0.34
C ILE A 22 6.33 5.25 1.15
N LYS A 23 5.19 5.81 0.77
CA LYS A 23 4.54 6.92 1.45
C LYS A 23 3.03 6.95 1.17
N VAL A 24 2.26 7.35 2.17
CA VAL A 24 0.83 7.63 2.05
C VAL A 24 0.67 9.14 2.03
N VAL A 25 0.16 9.69 0.92
CA VAL A 25 -0.04 11.15 0.76
C VAL A 25 -1.45 11.53 1.18
N ALA A 26 -2.43 10.68 0.88
CA ALA A 26 -3.83 10.82 1.27
C ALA A 26 -4.48 9.43 1.43
N PRO A 27 -5.71 9.32 1.96
CA PRO A 27 -6.39 8.03 2.15
C PRO A 27 -6.53 7.18 0.88
N ASP A 28 -6.49 7.80 -0.30
CA ASP A 28 -6.61 7.16 -1.61
C ASP A 28 -5.39 7.38 -2.52
N THR A 29 -4.34 8.04 -2.01
CA THR A 29 -3.20 8.50 -2.81
C THR A 29 -1.88 8.07 -2.18
N TYR A 30 -1.07 7.34 -2.95
CA TYR A 30 0.16 6.69 -2.49
C TYR A 30 1.33 6.97 -3.42
N GLU A 31 2.54 7.01 -2.88
CA GLU A 31 3.77 7.05 -3.67
C GLU A 31 4.43 5.66 -3.68
N ARG A 32 4.88 5.24 -4.86
CA ARG A 32 5.64 3.99 -5.03
C ARG A 32 6.83 4.19 -5.97
N PRO A 33 7.96 3.52 -5.72
CA PRO A 33 9.10 3.52 -6.62
C PRO A 33 8.79 2.64 -7.84
N ILE A 34 9.17 3.15 -9.00
CA ILE A 34 9.18 2.43 -10.28
C ILE A 34 10.60 2.46 -10.86
N TYR A 35 10.89 1.61 -11.84
CA TYR A 35 12.22 1.50 -12.45
C TYR A 35 13.34 1.30 -11.41
N ALA A 36 13.20 0.29 -10.56
CA ALA A 36 14.16 -0.03 -9.49
C ALA A 36 14.47 1.12 -8.50
N GLY A 37 13.57 2.12 -8.40
CA GLY A 37 13.74 3.26 -7.49
C GLY A 37 14.23 4.55 -8.15
N ASN A 38 14.48 4.53 -9.46
CA ASN A 38 14.94 5.72 -10.19
C ASN A 38 13.83 6.78 -10.37
N ALA A 39 12.56 6.37 -10.31
CA ALA A 39 11.44 7.28 -10.38
C ALA A 39 10.39 6.95 -9.33
N ILE A 40 9.71 7.98 -8.83
CA ILE A 40 8.63 7.85 -7.86
C ILE A 40 7.32 8.19 -8.58
N GLN A 41 6.36 7.28 -8.51
CA GLN A 41 5.04 7.45 -9.08
C GLN A 41 4.04 7.72 -7.97
N THR A 42 3.26 8.78 -8.12
CA THR A 42 2.07 9.03 -7.29
C THR A 42 0.87 8.36 -7.95
N VAL A 43 0.20 7.47 -7.23
CA VAL A 43 -0.96 6.71 -7.71
C VAL A 43 -2.15 7.03 -6.83
N LYS A 44 -3.27 7.39 -7.47
CA LYS A 44 -4.57 7.60 -6.82
C LYS A 44 -5.50 6.44 -7.17
N SER A 45 -5.95 5.68 -6.18
CA SER A 45 -6.96 4.62 -6.37
C SER A 45 -8.36 5.20 -6.21
N LYS A 46 -9.26 4.86 -7.13
CA LYS A 46 -10.68 5.23 -7.06
C LYS A 46 -11.54 4.11 -6.46
N ASP A 47 -10.93 2.98 -6.11
CA ASP A 47 -11.63 1.79 -5.66
C ASP A 47 -12.16 1.97 -4.24
N ALA A 48 -13.29 1.33 -3.91
CA ALA A 48 -13.87 1.41 -2.58
C ALA A 48 -12.91 0.82 -1.52
N LYS A 49 -12.30 -0.33 -1.80
CA LYS A 49 -11.33 -1.02 -0.94
C LYS A 49 -9.93 -0.93 -1.55
N LYS A 50 -8.92 -0.63 -0.72
CA LYS A 50 -7.55 -0.37 -1.16
C LYS A 50 -6.68 -1.56 -0.76
N VAL A 51 -6.30 -2.39 -1.73
CA VAL A 51 -5.38 -3.51 -1.47
C VAL A 51 -3.95 -3.03 -1.71
N ILE A 52 -3.22 -2.80 -0.63
CA ILE A 52 -1.88 -2.22 -0.68
C ILE A 52 -0.83 -3.13 -0.06
N THR A 53 0.41 -3.08 -0.57
CA THR A 53 1.57 -3.65 0.12
C THR A 53 2.58 -2.57 0.42
N VAL A 54 3.13 -2.60 1.63
CA VAL A 54 4.02 -1.58 2.16
C VAL A 54 5.47 -2.05 2.05
N ARG A 55 6.37 -1.16 1.61
CA ARG A 55 7.81 -1.39 1.73
C ARG A 55 8.22 -1.17 3.19
N THR A 56 8.52 -2.24 3.90
CA THR A 56 8.79 -2.17 5.36
C THR A 56 10.01 -1.31 5.71
N SER A 57 10.99 -1.17 4.82
CA SER A 57 12.20 -0.38 5.10
C SER A 57 11.97 1.13 5.12
N THR A 58 10.84 1.63 4.61
CA THR A 58 10.56 3.08 4.52
C THR A 58 9.66 3.58 5.64
N PHE A 59 9.10 2.69 6.44
CA PHE A 59 8.26 3.04 7.59
C PHE A 59 8.93 2.59 8.87
N ALA A 60 8.95 3.46 9.88
CA ALA A 60 9.35 3.06 11.22
C ALA A 60 8.36 2.02 11.75
N ALA A 61 8.87 1.04 12.51
CA ALA A 61 7.99 0.12 13.20
C ALA A 61 7.08 0.89 14.17
N ALA A 62 5.80 0.55 14.18
CA ALA A 62 4.89 1.07 15.20
C ALA A 62 5.39 0.61 16.60
N GLY A 63 5.30 1.49 17.59
CA GLY A 63 5.58 1.11 18.98
C GLY A 63 4.56 0.09 19.50
N GLU A 64 4.90 -0.59 20.61
CA GLU A 64 4.06 -1.65 21.19
C GLU A 64 2.72 -1.16 21.78
N GLY A 65 2.54 0.16 21.93
CA GLY A 65 1.30 0.79 22.40
C GLY A 65 0.53 1.46 21.27
N GLY A 66 -0.43 0.75 20.68
CA GLY A 66 -1.19 1.26 19.52
C GLY A 66 -2.64 0.78 19.49
N SER A 67 -3.47 1.21 20.45
CA SER A 67 -4.92 1.20 20.28
C SER A 67 -5.32 2.36 19.37
N ALA A 68 -5.02 2.25 18.08
CA ALA A 68 -5.66 3.14 17.10
C ALA A 68 -7.16 2.84 17.09
N ALA A 69 -8.00 3.87 17.08
CA ALA A 69 -9.43 3.69 16.92
C ALA A 69 -9.71 2.95 15.62
N ILE A 70 -10.45 1.85 15.71
CA ILE A 70 -10.93 1.09 14.56
C ILE A 70 -12.22 1.80 14.12
N GLU A 71 -12.18 2.50 13.00
CA GLU A 71 -13.36 3.05 12.31
C GLU A 71 -13.68 2.23 11.05
#